data_AF-A0A1Z4LZZ4-F1
#
_entry.id   AF-A0A1Z4LZZ4-F1
#
_cell.length_a   1.000
_cell.length_b   1.000
_cell.length_c   1.000
_cell.angle_alpha   90.00
_cell.angle_beta   90.00
_cell.angle_gamma   90.00
#
_symmetry.space_group_name_H-M   'P 1'
#
loop_
_entity.id
_entity.type
_entity.pdbx_description
1 polymer ?
#
loop_
_entity_poly.entity_id
_entity_poly.type
_entity_poly.pdbx_seq_one_letter_code
_entity_poly.pdbx_strand_id
1 'polypeptide(L)'
;MIKNKNYYLLLLISFWVVVFNAFQYPGLAAKSVINNTINNKKEKTSCSNQDITTLTTKLLRDLPAYFNRATQRARRLDRPVEVYSYMLLAGKPDFEPLPLRSWTDEGDKSVNGTEGVEQIFFTTLERQYVKGKAVQLQGFHRLFLTKTESGWRMSMIYSQTGGYPKQKPPTPPRESSNTAVGQGIKTWLRDCRAGSVRF
;
A
#
# COMPACT_ATOMS: atom_id res chain seq x y z
N MET A 1 59.93 10.21 -29.42
CA MET A 1 59.43 11.60 -29.51
C MET A 1 58.34 11.77 -28.45
N ILE A 2 58.71 12.34 -27.30
CA ILE A 2 57.90 12.43 -26.08
C ILE A 2 57.08 13.72 -26.14
N LYS A 3 55.75 13.64 -25.94
CA LYS A 3 54.89 14.81 -25.77
C LYS A 3 54.22 14.78 -24.41
N ASN A 4 54.70 15.67 -23.53
CA ASN A 4 54.11 16.10 -22.27
C ASN A 4 52.67 16.59 -22.47
N LYS A 5 51.77 16.23 -21.54
CA LYS A 5 50.52 16.97 -21.29
C LYS A 5 50.35 17.26 -19.80
N ASN A 6 50.08 18.54 -19.55
CA ASN A 6 50.10 19.28 -18.30
C ASN A 6 49.08 18.83 -17.26
N TYR A 7 49.54 18.55 -16.03
CA TYR A 7 48.76 18.30 -14.82
C TYR A 7 48.61 19.56 -13.93
N TYR A 8 48.36 20.73 -14.54
CA TYR A 8 48.29 22.02 -13.82
C TYR A 8 46.89 22.68 -13.86
N LEU A 9 45.83 21.88 -13.82
CA LEU A 9 44.44 22.37 -13.79
C LEU A 9 43.60 21.75 -12.63
N LEU A 10 44.26 21.30 -11.56
CA LEU A 10 43.60 20.68 -10.39
C LEU A 10 43.99 21.28 -9.04
N LEU A 11 44.66 22.46 -9.01
CA LEU A 11 45.15 23.06 -7.77
C LEU A 11 44.70 24.51 -7.50
N LEU A 12 43.61 24.99 -8.12
CA LEU A 12 43.12 26.37 -7.93
C LEU A 12 41.62 26.52 -7.63
N ILE A 13 40.96 25.51 -7.04
CA ILE A 13 39.57 25.63 -6.55
C ILE A 13 39.41 25.16 -5.08
N SER A 14 40.49 24.80 -4.39
CA SER A 14 40.47 24.45 -2.96
C SER A 14 40.54 25.66 -2.01
N PHE A 15 40.29 26.88 -2.50
CA PHE A 15 40.34 28.11 -1.69
C PHE A 15 39.07 28.96 -1.85
N TRP A 16 37.91 28.33 -1.61
CA TRP A 16 36.65 29.01 -1.21
C TRP A 16 36.03 28.27 0.00
N VAL A 17 36.91 27.82 0.89
CA VAL A 17 36.54 27.45 2.25
C VAL A 17 37.23 28.49 3.13
N VAL A 18 36.47 29.06 4.05
CA VAL A 18 36.86 30.12 5.01
C VAL A 18 36.60 31.54 4.49
N VAL A 19 35.72 32.23 5.22
CA VAL A 19 35.26 33.62 5.08
C VAL A 19 34.24 33.85 3.96
N PHE A 20 32.96 33.65 4.26
CA PHE A 20 32.00 34.76 4.26
C PHE A 20 30.65 34.28 4.82
N ASN A 21 30.10 35.11 5.69
CA ASN A 21 28.70 35.17 6.08
C ASN A 21 28.18 34.07 7.01
N ALA A 22 28.51 34.27 8.29
CA ALA A 22 27.51 34.22 9.35
C ALA A 22 26.33 35.15 8.97
N PHE A 23 25.42 34.66 8.14
CA PHE A 23 24.10 35.23 8.01
C PHE A 23 23.28 34.67 9.17
N GLN A 24 23.17 35.49 10.21
CA GLN A 24 22.20 35.35 11.28
C GLN A 24 20.82 35.31 10.62
N TYR A 25 20.27 34.12 10.42
CA TYR A 25 18.84 33.96 10.26
C TYR A 25 18.22 34.36 11.60
N PRO A 26 17.39 35.41 11.68
CA PRO A 26 16.54 35.57 12.85
C PRO A 26 15.64 34.34 12.87
N GLY A 27 15.91 33.44 13.82
CA GLY A 27 15.00 32.37 14.16
C GLY A 27 13.64 33.02 14.44
N LEU A 28 12.67 32.71 13.59
CA LEU A 28 11.27 32.72 13.99
C LEU A 28 11.15 31.71 15.13
N ALA A 29 11.49 32.16 16.34
CA ALA A 29 11.10 31.54 17.58
C ALA A 29 9.57 31.62 17.62
N ALA A 30 8.92 30.64 17.00
CA ALA A 30 7.53 30.37 17.25
C ALA A 30 7.43 30.07 18.75
N LYS A 31 6.97 31.05 19.52
CA LYS A 31 6.50 30.82 20.89
C LYS A 31 5.47 29.71 20.80
N SER A 32 5.85 28.51 21.24
CA SER A 32 4.91 27.47 21.62
C SER A 32 4.10 28.05 22.77
N VAL A 33 2.96 28.65 22.44
CA VAL A 33 1.91 28.92 23.42
C VAL A 33 1.37 27.56 23.80
N ILE A 34 1.84 27.05 24.94
CA ILE A 34 1.26 25.88 25.60
C ILE A 34 -0.13 26.31 26.08
N ASN A 35 -1.12 26.19 25.21
CA ASN A 35 -2.51 26.20 25.62
C ASN A 35 -2.77 24.83 26.25
N ASN A 36 -2.75 24.79 27.58
CA ASN A 36 -3.35 23.74 28.38
C ASN A 36 -4.87 23.80 28.20
N THR A 37 -5.34 23.37 27.02
CA THR A 37 -6.77 23.16 26.79
C THR A 37 -7.11 21.77 27.30
N ILE A 38 -7.65 21.79 28.51
CA ILE A 38 -8.43 20.77 29.20
C ILE A 38 -8.93 19.67 28.26
N ASN A 39 -8.47 18.46 28.56
CA ASN A 39 -8.95 17.14 28.15
C ASN A 39 -10.38 17.10 27.59
N ASN A 40 -10.51 17.38 26.30
CA ASN A 40 -11.41 16.65 25.41
C ASN A 40 -10.55 16.12 24.27
N LYS A 41 -9.59 15.27 24.64
CA LYS A 41 -8.86 14.43 23.70
C LYS A 41 -9.91 13.46 23.16
N LYS A 42 -10.67 13.91 22.14
CA LYS A 42 -11.52 13.07 21.30
C LYS A 42 -10.67 11.85 21.03
N GLU A 43 -10.99 10.74 21.70
CA GLU A 43 -10.19 9.52 21.64
C GLU A 43 -10.00 9.27 20.15
N LYS A 44 -8.77 9.42 19.66
CA LYS A 44 -8.50 9.16 18.26
C LYS A 44 -8.91 7.72 18.09
N THR A 45 -10.01 7.49 17.38
CA THR A 45 -10.58 6.17 17.18
C THR A 45 -9.48 5.33 16.55
N SER A 46 -8.87 4.49 17.37
CA SER A 46 -7.73 3.69 16.93
C SER A 46 -8.24 2.74 15.87
N CYS A 47 -7.45 2.57 14.80
CA CYS A 47 -7.70 1.57 13.77
C CYS A 47 -7.96 0.17 14.36
N SER A 48 -7.31 -0.14 15.48
CA SER A 48 -7.44 -1.43 16.18
C SER A 48 -8.85 -1.68 16.74
N ASN A 49 -9.62 -0.62 16.97
CA ASN A 49 -10.97 -0.70 17.54
C ASN A 49 -12.07 -0.68 16.47
N GLN A 50 -11.73 -0.52 15.20
CA GLN A 50 -12.72 -0.48 14.13
C GLN A 50 -13.28 -1.87 13.85
N ASP A 51 -14.57 -1.92 13.55
CA ASP A 51 -15.20 -3.10 12.97
C ASP A 51 -14.66 -3.36 11.56
N ILE A 52 -14.85 -4.60 11.07
CA ILE A 52 -14.30 -5.04 9.79
C ILE A 52 -14.84 -4.24 8.60
N THR A 53 -16.10 -3.79 8.67
CA THR A 53 -16.77 -3.05 7.59
C THR A 53 -16.19 -1.65 7.47
N THR A 54 -16.10 -0.91 8.58
CA THR A 54 -15.52 0.43 8.63
C THR A 54 -14.04 0.40 8.24
N LEU A 55 -13.29 -0.55 8.79
CA LEU A 55 -11.88 -0.77 8.47
C LEU A 55 -11.69 -0.99 6.96
N THR A 56 -12.40 -1.96 6.39
CA THR A 56 -12.16 -2.39 5.01
C THR A 56 -12.65 -1.34 4.01
N THR A 57 -13.75 -0.65 4.30
CA THR A 57 -14.22 0.48 3.48
C THR A 57 -13.14 1.57 3.38
N LYS A 58 -12.52 1.92 4.51
CA LYS A 58 -11.43 2.89 4.54
C LYS A 58 -10.18 2.39 3.82
N LEU A 59 -9.83 1.11 4.05
CA LEU A 59 -8.69 0.44 3.42
C LEU A 59 -8.81 0.49 1.90
N LEU A 60 -9.94 0.06 1.35
CA LEU A 60 -10.14 -0.01 -0.10
C LEU A 60 -10.16 1.36 -0.75
N ARG A 61 -10.71 2.38 -0.07
CA ARG A 61 -10.64 3.77 -0.52
C ARG A 61 -9.18 4.25 -0.71
N ASP A 62 -8.31 3.90 0.23
CA ASP A 62 -6.91 4.35 0.21
C ASP A 62 -5.98 3.40 -0.57
N LEU A 63 -6.44 2.17 -0.86
CA LEU A 63 -5.63 1.11 -1.46
C LEU A 63 -4.94 1.50 -2.77
N PRO A 64 -5.57 2.23 -3.73
CA PRO A 64 -4.88 2.65 -4.95
C PRO A 64 -3.57 3.42 -4.67
N ALA A 65 -3.57 4.31 -3.69
CA ALA A 65 -2.37 5.08 -3.33
C ALA A 65 -1.26 4.18 -2.74
N TYR A 66 -1.63 3.23 -1.88
CA TYR A 66 -0.70 2.30 -1.25
C TYR A 66 -0.15 1.28 -2.25
N PHE A 67 -1.00 0.75 -3.12
CA PHE A 67 -0.63 -0.13 -4.23
C PHE A 67 0.35 0.57 -5.17
N ASN A 68 0.01 1.77 -5.64
CA ASN A 68 0.85 2.49 -6.60
C ASN A 68 2.22 2.78 -6.00
N ARG A 69 2.29 3.17 -4.73
CA ARG A 69 3.58 3.33 -4.02
C ARG A 69 4.36 2.02 -3.92
N ALA A 70 3.70 0.90 -3.64
CA ALA A 70 4.34 -0.41 -3.61
C ALA A 70 4.92 -0.79 -4.98
N THR A 71 4.14 -0.60 -6.05
CA THR A 71 4.60 -0.80 -7.43
C THR A 71 5.79 0.10 -7.75
N GLN A 72 5.72 1.40 -7.44
CA GLN A 72 6.83 2.33 -7.70
C GLN A 72 8.11 1.90 -6.98
N ARG A 73 8.03 1.48 -5.70
CA ARG A 73 9.19 1.01 -4.93
C ARG A 73 9.78 -0.29 -5.45
N ALA A 74 8.94 -1.15 -6.04
CA ALA A 74 9.39 -2.41 -6.64
C ALA A 74 10.09 -2.21 -8.00
N ARG A 75 9.97 -1.03 -8.62
CA ARG A 75 10.66 -0.73 -9.88
C ARG A 75 12.15 -0.63 -9.63
N ARG A 76 12.91 -1.45 -10.35
CA ARG A 76 14.37 -1.30 -10.45
C ARG A 76 14.65 -0.40 -11.65
N LEU A 77 15.28 0.76 -11.41
CA LEU A 77 15.59 1.74 -12.46
C LEU A 77 16.50 1.15 -13.55
N ASP A 78 17.36 0.20 -13.18
CA ASP A 78 18.34 -0.41 -14.10
C ASP A 78 17.78 -1.60 -14.90
N ARG A 79 16.52 -2.01 -14.67
CA ARG A 79 15.88 -3.07 -15.45
C ARG A 79 14.89 -2.46 -16.42
N PRO A 80 14.96 -2.79 -17.73
CA PRO A 80 13.91 -2.45 -18.67
C PRO A 80 12.68 -3.30 -18.34
N VAL A 81 11.88 -2.85 -17.38
CA VAL A 81 10.57 -3.42 -17.10
C VAL A 81 9.60 -2.82 -18.10
N GLU A 82 9.22 -3.58 -19.13
CA GLU A 82 8.32 -3.10 -20.19
C GLU A 82 6.86 -2.97 -19.76
N VAL A 83 6.54 -3.39 -18.52
CA VAL A 83 5.17 -3.54 -18.04
C VAL A 83 4.99 -2.85 -16.70
N TYR A 84 4.18 -1.79 -16.70
CA TYR A 84 3.88 -1.01 -15.51
C TYR A 84 2.39 -0.99 -15.24
N SER A 85 1.98 -1.46 -14.06
CA SER A 85 0.58 -1.49 -13.62
C SER A 85 0.31 -0.42 -12.57
N TYR A 86 -0.83 0.25 -12.70
CA TYR A 86 -1.32 1.24 -11.76
C TYR A 86 -2.77 0.92 -11.39
N MET A 87 -3.06 0.87 -10.10
CA MET A 87 -4.44 0.73 -9.63
C MET A 87 -5.14 2.08 -9.74
N LEU A 88 -6.25 2.10 -10.47
CA LEU A 88 -7.09 3.28 -10.66
C LEU A 88 -8.14 3.37 -9.56
N LEU A 89 -8.77 2.25 -9.21
CA LEU A 89 -9.80 2.17 -8.18
C LEU A 89 -9.84 0.79 -7.53
N ALA A 90 -10.35 0.75 -6.30
CA ALA A 90 -10.83 -0.45 -5.64
C ALA A 90 -12.35 -0.35 -5.46
N GLY A 91 -13.05 -1.44 -5.75
CA GLY A 91 -14.48 -1.57 -5.59
C GLY A 91 -14.90 -1.69 -4.13
N LYS A 92 -16.21 -1.79 -3.89
CA LYS A 92 -16.77 -2.00 -2.56
C LYS A 92 -16.39 -3.40 -2.03
N PRO A 93 -16.20 -3.54 -0.70
CA PRO A 93 -16.03 -4.84 -0.10
C PRO A 93 -17.34 -5.62 -0.09
N ASP A 94 -17.22 -6.93 -0.18
CA ASP A 94 -18.26 -7.93 0.00
C ASP A 94 -17.79 -8.90 1.10
N PHE A 95 -18.63 -9.11 2.10
CA PHE A 95 -18.32 -9.91 3.29
C PHE A 95 -19.01 -11.28 3.25
N GLU A 96 -19.75 -11.61 2.19
CA GLU A 96 -20.39 -12.91 2.06
C GLU A 96 -19.33 -13.99 1.77
N PRO A 97 -19.10 -14.95 2.68
CA PRO A 97 -18.18 -16.03 2.42
C PRO A 97 -18.74 -16.92 1.32
N LEU A 98 -17.89 -17.29 0.36
CA LEU A 98 -18.24 -18.32 -0.60
C LEU A 98 -18.52 -19.62 0.17
N PRO A 99 -19.63 -20.33 -0.10
CA PRO A 99 -19.91 -21.59 0.56
C PRO A 99 -18.80 -22.57 0.19
N LEU A 100 -17.91 -22.89 1.14
CA LEU A 100 -16.97 -23.97 0.94
C LEU A 100 -17.82 -25.24 0.97
N ARG A 101 -17.90 -25.95 -0.15
CA ARG A 101 -18.53 -27.28 -0.15
C ARG A 101 -17.69 -28.16 0.76
N SER A 102 -18.19 -28.42 1.97
CA SER A 102 -17.64 -29.48 2.82
C SER A 102 -17.74 -30.78 2.02
N TRP A 103 -16.60 -31.42 1.78
CA TRP A 103 -16.55 -32.75 1.16
C TRP A 103 -16.86 -33.86 2.17
N THR A 104 -17.02 -33.51 3.45
CA THR A 104 -17.38 -34.43 4.53
C THR A 104 -18.84 -34.28 4.90
N ASP A 105 -19.44 -35.45 5.12
CA ASP A 105 -20.85 -35.76 5.30
C ASP A 105 -21.62 -34.85 6.29
N GLU A 106 -22.91 -34.76 6.00
CA GLU A 106 -24.02 -34.42 6.89
C GLU A 106 -23.67 -33.90 8.30
N GLY A 107 -23.87 -32.60 8.52
CA GLY A 107 -24.29 -32.15 9.86
C GLY A 107 -23.66 -30.88 10.42
N ASP A 108 -22.55 -30.35 9.86
CA ASP A 108 -21.92 -29.18 10.48
C ASP A 108 -22.22 -27.88 9.71
N LYS A 109 -23.27 -27.19 10.16
CA LYS A 109 -23.57 -25.79 9.82
C LYS A 109 -22.58 -24.85 10.52
N SER A 110 -21.28 -25.02 10.25
CA SER A 110 -20.25 -24.08 10.69
C SER A 110 -19.10 -23.97 9.68
N VAL A 111 -19.40 -24.03 8.38
CA VAL A 111 -18.42 -23.63 7.35
C VAL A 111 -18.43 -22.12 7.14
N ASN A 112 -18.48 -21.37 8.24
CA ASN A 112 -17.95 -20.02 8.30
C ASN A 112 -16.45 -20.20 8.61
N GLY A 113 -15.59 -19.38 8.00
CA GLY A 113 -14.14 -19.52 8.10
C GLY A 113 -13.63 -19.73 9.54
N THR A 114 -12.41 -20.27 9.67
CA THR A 114 -11.73 -20.50 10.95
C THR A 114 -11.99 -19.37 11.94
N GLU A 115 -12.42 -19.71 13.15
CA GLU A 115 -12.74 -18.74 14.21
C GLU A 115 -11.65 -17.66 14.31
N GLY A 116 -12.04 -16.39 14.18
CA GLY A 116 -11.11 -15.24 14.22
C GLY A 116 -10.48 -14.82 12.88
N VAL A 117 -10.91 -15.39 11.75
CA VAL A 117 -10.52 -14.95 10.39
C VAL A 117 -11.71 -14.42 9.61
N GLU A 118 -11.64 -13.15 9.25
CA GLU A 118 -12.61 -12.47 8.39
C GLU A 118 -12.21 -12.60 6.92
N GLN A 119 -13.15 -13.01 6.07
CA GLN A 119 -12.98 -13.07 4.62
C GLN A 119 -13.66 -11.87 3.96
N ILE A 120 -12.92 -11.17 3.10
CA ILE A 120 -13.43 -10.04 2.34
C ILE A 120 -13.14 -10.25 0.86
N PHE A 121 -14.18 -10.19 0.05
CA PHE A 121 -14.06 -10.11 -1.41
C PHE A 121 -14.11 -8.65 -1.87
N PHE A 122 -13.30 -8.30 -2.88
CA PHE A 122 -13.40 -7.02 -3.56
C PHE A 122 -12.81 -7.09 -4.96
N THR A 123 -13.11 -6.08 -5.77
CA THR A 123 -12.55 -5.95 -7.12
C THR A 123 -11.68 -4.70 -7.24
N THR A 124 -10.79 -4.67 -8.22
CA THR A 124 -9.98 -3.49 -8.55
C THR A 124 -9.98 -3.26 -10.06
N LEU A 125 -9.77 -2.01 -10.46
CA LEU A 125 -9.45 -1.68 -11.85
C LEU A 125 -8.01 -1.19 -11.91
N GLU A 126 -7.21 -1.87 -12.73
CA GLU A 126 -5.83 -1.52 -12.99
C GLU A 126 -5.65 -1.09 -14.45
N ARG A 127 -4.73 -0.16 -14.67
CA ARG A 127 -4.22 0.20 -15.99
C ARG A 127 -2.79 -0.27 -16.10
N GLN A 128 -2.52 -1.07 -17.12
CA GLN A 128 -1.18 -1.53 -17.45
C GLN A 128 -0.73 -0.90 -18.76
N TYR A 129 0.52 -0.45 -18.82
CA TYR A 129 1.14 0.03 -20.04
C TYR A 129 2.06 -1.06 -20.58
N VAL A 130 1.77 -1.55 -21.79
CA VAL A 130 2.55 -2.59 -22.49
C VAL A 130 2.90 -2.07 -23.87
N LYS A 131 4.20 -1.98 -24.19
CA LYS A 131 4.68 -1.45 -25.48
C LYS A 131 4.02 -0.12 -25.89
N GLY A 132 3.88 0.78 -24.92
CA GLY A 132 3.26 2.11 -25.11
C GLY A 132 1.73 2.12 -25.20
N LYS A 133 1.05 0.96 -25.16
CA LYS A 133 -0.42 0.88 -25.20
C LYS A 133 -0.98 0.65 -23.79
N ALA A 134 -2.04 1.38 -23.46
CA ALA A 134 -2.78 1.18 -22.23
C ALA A 134 -3.79 0.04 -22.39
N VAL A 135 -3.74 -0.93 -21.49
CA VAL A 135 -4.74 -1.99 -21.34
C VAL A 135 -5.32 -1.91 -19.94
N GLN A 136 -6.60 -2.27 -19.79
CA GLN A 136 -7.27 -2.29 -18.50
C GLN A 136 -7.46 -3.72 -18.03
N LEU A 137 -7.20 -3.94 -16.75
CA LEU A 137 -7.32 -5.23 -16.09
C LEU A 137 -8.24 -5.09 -14.88
N GLN A 138 -9.10 -6.08 -14.68
CA GLN A 138 -9.91 -6.19 -13.48
C GLN A 138 -9.28 -7.22 -12.55
N GLY A 139 -8.97 -6.81 -11.33
CA GLY A 139 -8.54 -7.70 -10.25
C GLY A 139 -9.74 -8.18 -9.44
N PHE A 140 -9.72 -9.45 -9.05
CA PHE A 140 -10.70 -10.07 -8.15
C PHE A 140 -9.93 -10.64 -6.97
N HIS A 141 -10.21 -10.15 -5.77
CA HIS A 141 -9.38 -10.38 -4.60
C HIS A 141 -10.18 -11.01 -3.48
N ARG A 142 -9.60 -12.02 -2.83
CA ARG A 142 -10.08 -12.61 -1.58
C ARG A 142 -9.05 -12.33 -0.51
N LEU A 143 -9.36 -11.41 0.38
CA LEU A 143 -8.52 -10.96 1.47
C LEU A 143 -8.96 -11.63 2.77
N PHE A 144 -8.00 -12.15 3.52
CA PHE A 144 -8.22 -12.75 4.82
C PHE A 144 -7.55 -11.89 5.90
N LEU A 145 -8.36 -11.33 6.79
CA LEU A 145 -7.91 -10.51 7.91
C LEU A 145 -8.14 -11.24 9.24
N THR A 146 -7.25 -11.02 10.19
CA THR A 146 -7.41 -11.50 11.55
C THR A 146 -7.22 -10.36 12.53
N LYS A 147 -7.99 -10.38 13.62
CA LYS A 147 -7.88 -9.40 14.69
C LYS A 147 -6.90 -9.90 15.74
N THR A 148 -5.92 -9.06 16.07
CA THR A 148 -4.94 -9.32 17.15
C THR A 148 -5.04 -8.22 18.20
N GLU A 149 -4.37 -8.39 19.34
CA GLU A 149 -4.33 -7.37 20.41
C GLU A 149 -3.86 -5.99 19.92
N SER A 150 -2.90 -5.96 18.98
CA SER A 150 -2.39 -4.71 18.41
C SER A 150 -3.21 -4.21 17.19
N GLY A 151 -4.30 -4.88 16.83
CA GLY A 151 -5.21 -4.51 15.75
C GLY A 151 -5.25 -5.51 14.60
N TRP A 152 -5.86 -5.10 13.48
CA TRP A 152 -6.06 -5.96 12.31
C TRP A 152 -4.77 -6.26 11.56
N ARG A 153 -4.62 -7.53 11.13
CA ARG A 153 -3.50 -8.03 10.32
C ARG A 153 -4.02 -8.84 9.13
N MET A 154 -3.26 -8.79 8.04
CA MET A 154 -3.52 -9.64 6.88
C MET A 154 -2.89 -11.01 7.10
N SER A 155 -3.71 -12.06 6.99
CA SER A 155 -3.24 -13.45 6.96
C SER A 155 -2.74 -13.79 5.57
N MET A 156 -3.62 -13.72 4.57
CA MET A 156 -3.30 -13.99 3.17
C MET A 156 -4.24 -13.26 2.22
N ILE A 157 -3.91 -13.23 0.94
CA ILE A 157 -4.78 -12.69 -0.11
C ILE A 157 -4.61 -13.51 -1.40
N TYR A 158 -5.72 -13.94 -1.99
CA TYR A 158 -5.72 -14.57 -3.31
C TYR A 158 -6.26 -13.62 -4.36
N SER A 159 -5.66 -13.63 -5.54
CA SER A 159 -6.05 -12.75 -6.65
C SER A 159 -6.28 -13.53 -7.94
N GLN A 160 -7.26 -13.07 -8.71
CA GLN A 160 -7.46 -13.42 -10.11
C GLN A 160 -7.43 -12.14 -10.95
N THR A 161 -6.97 -12.23 -12.19
CA THR A 161 -6.89 -11.08 -13.10
C THR A 161 -7.64 -11.38 -14.38
N GLY A 162 -8.52 -10.48 -14.80
CA GLY A 162 -9.24 -10.55 -16.08
C GLY A 162 -8.97 -9.33 -16.93
N GLY A 163 -9.13 -9.45 -18.25
CA GLY A 163 -9.16 -8.28 -19.14
C GLY A 163 -10.44 -7.47 -18.95
N TYR A 164 -10.35 -6.15 -19.04
CA TYR A 164 -11.49 -5.23 -18.97
C TYR A 164 -11.65 -4.42 -20.28
N PRO A 165 -12.88 -4.26 -20.82
CA PRO A 165 -14.12 -4.91 -20.39
C PRO A 165 -14.06 -6.43 -20.58
N LYS A 166 -14.93 -7.18 -19.88
CA LYS A 166 -14.84 -8.65 -19.71
C LYS A 166 -14.81 -9.38 -21.06
N GLN A 167 -13.63 -9.83 -21.47
CA GLN A 167 -13.42 -10.52 -22.75
C GLN A 167 -13.33 -12.04 -22.57
N LYS A 168 -12.70 -12.50 -21.49
CA LYS A 168 -12.38 -13.90 -21.20
C LYS A 168 -12.54 -14.18 -19.70
N PRO A 169 -12.68 -15.45 -19.29
CA PRO A 169 -12.59 -15.81 -17.89
C PRO A 169 -11.31 -15.26 -17.25
N PRO A 170 -11.36 -14.82 -15.98
CA PRO A 170 -10.16 -14.36 -15.29
C PRO A 170 -9.18 -15.52 -15.09
N THR A 171 -7.92 -15.19 -14.82
CA THR A 171 -6.89 -16.19 -14.52
C THR A 171 -7.29 -17.06 -13.31
N PRO A 172 -6.71 -18.27 -13.18
CA PRO A 172 -6.83 -19.05 -11.95
C PRO A 172 -6.40 -18.23 -10.72
N PRO A 173 -7.01 -18.45 -9.55
CA PRO A 173 -6.60 -17.80 -8.30
C PRO A 173 -5.14 -18.11 -7.95
N ARG A 174 -4.40 -17.09 -7.53
CA ARG A 174 -3.03 -17.23 -7.03
C ARG A 174 -2.88 -16.51 -5.70
N GLU A 175 -2.08 -17.08 -4.79
CA GLU A 175 -1.64 -16.38 -3.59
C GLU A 175 -0.88 -15.10 -3.99
N SER A 176 -1.23 -13.97 -3.38
CA SER A 176 -0.81 -12.64 -3.81
C SER A 176 -0.34 -11.74 -2.66
N SER A 177 -0.08 -12.31 -1.48
CA SER A 177 0.39 -11.57 -0.29
C SER A 177 1.71 -10.84 -0.50
N ASN A 178 2.53 -11.32 -1.44
CA ASN A 178 3.83 -10.74 -1.76
C ASN A 178 3.81 -9.86 -3.02
N THR A 179 2.65 -9.67 -3.66
CA THR A 179 2.49 -8.78 -4.81
C THR A 179 2.22 -7.34 -4.37
N ALA A 180 2.16 -6.39 -5.32
CA ALA A 180 1.89 -4.97 -5.01
C ALA A 180 0.58 -4.75 -4.24
N VAL A 181 -0.48 -5.52 -4.50
CA VAL A 181 -1.74 -5.45 -3.74
C VAL A 181 -1.57 -5.92 -2.30
N GLY A 182 -0.94 -7.08 -2.08
CA GLY A 182 -0.66 -7.58 -0.74
C GLY A 182 0.26 -6.64 0.07
N GLN A 183 1.29 -6.09 -0.57
CA GLN A 183 2.19 -5.13 0.07
C GLN A 183 1.51 -3.79 0.38
N GLY A 184 0.64 -3.31 -0.52
CA GLY A 184 -0.19 -2.13 -0.30
C GLY A 184 -1.07 -2.29 0.94
N ILE A 185 -1.77 -3.42 1.05
CA ILE A 185 -2.64 -3.76 2.18
C ILE A 185 -1.85 -3.90 3.48
N LYS A 186 -0.75 -4.68 3.49
CA LYS A 186 0.13 -4.84 4.66
C LYS A 186 0.63 -3.49 5.17
N THR A 187 1.03 -2.60 4.25
CA THR A 187 1.52 -1.27 4.58
C THR A 187 0.41 -0.38 5.13
N TRP A 188 -0.78 -0.39 4.53
CA TRP A 188 -1.93 0.37 5.02
C TRP A 188 -2.31 -0.08 6.44
N LEU A 189 -2.44 -1.38 6.69
CA LEU A 189 -2.76 -1.92 8.01
C LEU A 189 -1.70 -1.55 9.06
N ARG A 190 -0.41 -1.54 8.68
CA ARG A 190 0.67 -1.08 9.56
C ARG A 190 0.52 0.39 9.92
N ASP A 191 0.30 1.25 8.93
CA ASP A 191 0.18 2.69 9.12
C ASP A 191 -1.11 3.02 9.93
N CYS A 192 -2.15 2.21 9.75
CA CYS A 192 -3.39 2.25 10.50
C CYS A 192 -3.18 1.93 11.99
N ARG A 193 -2.47 0.84 12.31
CA ARG A 193 -2.08 0.52 13.70
C ARG A 193 -1.16 1.57 14.32
N ALA A 194 -0.34 2.24 13.50
CA ALA A 194 0.51 3.35 13.95
C ALA A 194 -0.25 4.68 14.13
N GLY A 195 -1.57 4.72 13.89
CA GLY A 195 -2.39 5.92 14.04
C GLY A 195 -2.20 6.97 12.95
N SER A 196 -1.58 6.60 11.82
CA SER A 196 -1.40 7.49 10.66
C SER A 196 -2.67 7.60 9.80
N VAL A 197 -3.53 6.59 9.85
CA VAL A 197 -4.86 6.60 9.22
C VAL A 197 -5.88 7.16 10.22
N ARG A 198 -6.70 8.12 9.79
CA ARG A 198 -7.78 8.69 10.60
C ARG A 198 -9.12 8.19 10.09
N PHE A 199 -9.96 7.71 10.99
CA PHE A 199 -11.33 7.28 10.69
C PHE A 199 -12.26 8.47 10.61
#